data_AF-A0A2R8B9D4-F1
#
_entry.id   AF-A0A2R8B9D4-F1
#
_cell.length_a   1.000
_cell.length_b   1.000
_cell.length_c   1.000
_cell.angle_alpha   90.00
_cell.angle_beta   90.00
_cell.angle_gamma   90.00
#
_symmetry.space_group_name_H-M   'P 1'
#
loop_
_entity.id
_entity.type
_entity.pdbx_description
1 polymer ?
#
loop_
_entity_poly.entity_id
_entity_poly.type
_entity_poly.pdbx_seq_one_letter_code
_entity_poly.pdbx_strand_id
1 'polypeptide(L)' 'MSVSDLILWPGTKICEALGVEPTSDQGLIRSMFNMLVYLIVILFVMWAVMAAS' A
#
# COMPACT_ATOMS: atom_id res chain seq x y z
N MET A 1 -14.07 8.18 7.52
CA MET A 1 -13.05 7.29 6.95
C MET A 1 -13.42 5.88 7.31
N SER A 2 -13.64 5.02 6.32
CA SER A 2 -13.78 3.59 6.54
C SER A 2 -12.41 2.98 6.86
N VAL A 3 -12.37 1.83 7.53
CA VAL A 3 -11.12 1.07 7.76
C VAL A 3 -10.42 0.77 6.43
N SER A 4 -11.19 0.56 5.37
CA SER A 4 -10.68 0.40 4.00
C SER A 4 -9.91 1.62 3.49
N ASP A 5 -10.31 2.85 3.87
CA ASP A 5 -9.62 4.07 3.44
C ASP A 5 -8.25 4.21 4.10
N LEU A 6 -8.15 3.78 5.36
CA LEU A 6 -6.90 3.81 6.11
C LEU A 6 -5.90 2.80 5.54
N ILE A 7 -6.36 1.57 5.25
CA ILE A 7 -5.53 0.52 4.68
C ILE A 7 -5.05 0.89 3.27
N LEU A 8 -5.92 1.55 2.50
CA LEU A 8 -5.60 1.90 1.11
C LEU A 8 -4.91 3.27 0.96
N TRP A 9 -4.71 4.00 2.07
CA TRP A 9 -4.07 5.31 2.09
C TRP A 9 -2.67 5.37 1.46
N PRO A 10 -1.76 4.40 1.70
CA PRO A 10 -0.41 4.44 1.12
C PRO A 10 -0.44 4.51 -0.42
N GLY A 11 -1.22 3.62 -1.05
CA GLY A 11 -1.41 3.62 -2.50
C GLY A 11 -2.12 4.88 -3.00
N THR A 12 -3.00 5.48 -2.18
CA THR A 12 -3.65 6.77 -2.53
C THR A 12 -2.62 7.90 -2.62
N LYS A 13 -1.70 7.97 -1.65
CA LYS A 13 -0.64 8.99 -1.64
C LYS A 13 0.35 8.82 -2.78
N ILE A 14 0.66 7.59 -3.15
CA ILE A 14 1.54 7.29 -4.29
C ILE A 14 0.85 7.67 -5.60
N CYS A 15 -0.43 7.35 -5.77
CA CYS A 15 -1.20 7.81 -6.94
C CYS A 15 -1.25 9.33 -7.04
N GLU A 16 -1.55 10.04 -5.93
CA GLU A 16 -1.52 11.52 -5.88
C GLU A 16 -0.15 12.08 -6.28
N ALA A 17 0.94 11.49 -5.77
CA ALA A 17 2.30 11.92 -6.09
C ALA A 17 2.66 11.72 -7.58
N LEU A 18 2.06 10.73 -8.24
CA LEU A 18 2.27 10.44 -9.66
C LEU A 18 1.31 11.23 -10.58
N GLY A 19 0.48 12.12 -10.03
CA GLY A 19 -0.53 12.86 -10.80
C GLY A 19 -1.66 11.97 -11.32
N VAL A 20 -1.85 10.80 -10.69
CA VAL A 20 -2.87 9.81 -11.04
C VAL A 20 -4.11 10.02 -10.18
N GLU A 21 -5.28 10.11 -10.81
CA GLU A 21 -6.54 10.27 -10.08
C GLU A 21 -6.93 8.96 -9.35
N PRO A 22 -7.00 8.93 -8.00
CA PRO A 22 -7.13 7.68 -7.25
C PRO A 22 -8.55 7.09 -7.20
N THR A 23 -9.57 7.84 -7.63
CA THR A 23 -10.97 7.69 -7.16
C THR A 23 -12.01 7.24 -8.17
N SER A 24 -11.65 6.91 -9.42
CA SER A 24 -12.64 6.41 -10.40
C SER A 24 -12.15 5.18 -11.18
N ASP A 25 -11.23 5.35 -12.14
CA ASP A 25 -10.82 4.29 -13.08
C ASP A 25 -9.49 3.59 -12.71
N GLN A 26 -8.75 4.11 -11.73
CA GLN A 26 -7.42 3.62 -11.35
C GLN A 26 -7.39 2.94 -9.98
N GLY A 27 -8.53 2.40 -9.53
CA GLY A 27 -8.62 1.58 -8.32
C GLY A 27 -7.69 0.36 -8.36
N LEU A 28 -7.42 -0.17 -9.56
CA LEU A 28 -6.44 -1.22 -9.78
C LEU A 28 -5.01 -0.75 -9.46
N ILE A 29 -4.59 0.41 -9.96
CA ILE A 29 -3.25 0.95 -9.72
C ILE A 29 -3.05 1.28 -8.23
N ARG A 30 -4.07 1.85 -7.59
CA ARG A 30 -4.09 2.07 -6.15
C ARG A 30 -3.93 0.76 -5.36
N SER A 31 -4.60 -0.32 -5.78
CA SER A 31 -4.49 -1.63 -5.11
C SER A 31 -3.12 -2.28 -5.36
N MET A 32 -2.57 -2.15 -6.57
CA MET A 32 -1.22 -2.62 -6.91
C MET A 32 -0.16 -1.97 -6.02
N PHE A 33 -0.19 -0.64 -5.86
CA PHE A 33 0.73 0.05 -4.98
C PHE A 33 0.58 -0.37 -3.51
N ASN A 34 -0.65 -0.51 -3.02
CA ASN A 34 -0.85 -1.01 -1.65
C ASN A 34 -0.29 -2.41 -1.46
N MET A 35 -0.52 -3.32 -2.41
CA MET A 35 0.02 -4.68 -2.34
C MET A 35 1.55 -4.68 -2.27
N LEU A 36 2.22 -3.86 -3.08
CA LEU A 36 3.69 -3.71 -3.04
C LEU A 36 4.19 -3.16 -1.70
N VAL A 37 3.53 -2.14 -1.16
CA VAL A 37 3.88 -1.57 0.16
C VAL A 37 3.73 -2.63 1.25
N TYR A 38 2.58 -3.31 1.31
CA TYR A 38 2.35 -4.34 2.33
C TYR A 38 3.26 -5.55 2.16
N LEU A 39 3.61 -5.94 0.93
CA LEU A 39 4.58 -6.98 0.67
C LEU A 39 5.94 -6.65 1.30
N ILE A 40 6.45 -5.44 1.04
CA ILE A 40 7.74 -5.00 1.59
C ILE A 40 7.68 -4.96 3.13
N VAL A 41 6.62 -4.38 3.70
CA VAL A 41 6.45 -4.29 5.15
C VAL A 41 6.39 -5.68 5.79
N ILE A 42 5.59 -6.59 5.24
CA ILE A 42 5.45 -7.96 5.78
C ILE A 42 6.76 -8.73 5.65
N LEU A 43 7.42 -8.68 4.49
CA LEU A 43 8.71 -9.36 4.31
C LEU A 43 9.78 -8.81 5.26
N PHE A 44 9.83 -7.50 5.45
CA PHE A 44 10.75 -6.87 6.40
C PHE A 44 10.47 -7.32 7.84
N VAL A 45 9.19 -7.33 8.24
CA VAL A 45 8.78 -7.82 9.56
C VAL A 45 9.13 -9.30 9.73
N MET A 46 8.83 -10.15 8.74
CA MET A 46 9.18 -11.58 8.77
C MET A 46 10.68 -11.79 8.88
N TRP A 47 11.48 -11.05 8.11
CA TRP A 47 12.93 -11.10 8.19
C TRP A 47 13.43 -10.68 9.57
N ALA A 48 12.94 -9.57 10.12
CA ALA A 48 13.32 -9.10 11.45
C ALA A 48 12.97 -10.11 12.55
N VAL A 49 11.79 -10.76 12.45
CA VAL A 49 11.38 -11.82 13.37
C VAL A 49 12.30 -13.03 13.28
N MET A 50 12.60 -13.52 12.08
CA MET A 50 13.50 -14.67 11.89
C MET A 50 14.96 -14.35 12.25
N ALA A 51 15.41 -13.11 12.04
CA ALA A 51 16.76 -12.68 12.40
C ALA A 51 16.93 -12.50 13.92
N ALA A 52 15.84 -12.29 14.66
CA ALA A 52 15.82 -12.14 16.11
C ALA A 52 15.56 -13.44 16.88
N SER A 53 15.19 -14.54 16.18
CA SER A 53 14.95 -15.88 16.74
C SER A 53 16.17 -16.78 16.60
#